data_AF-A0A2M7BRW9-F1
#
_entry.id   AF-A0A2M7BRW9-F1
#
_cell.length_a   1.000
_cell.length_b   1.000
_cell.length_c   1.000
_cell.angle_alpha   90.00
_cell.angle_beta   90.00
_cell.angle_gamma   90.00
#
_symmetry.space_group_name_H-M   'P 1'
#
loop_
_entity.id
_entity.type
_entity.pdbx_description
1 polymer ?
#
loop_
_entity_poly.entity_id
_entity_poly.type
_entity_poly.pdbx_seq_one_letter_code
_entity_poly.pdbx_strand_id
1 'polypeptide(L)' 'GDVVKQGDTLGFCGNTGNTSQPHIHFNLQDGPLMHKANALPAQFATILVNGEVKTAYEPVRGQQVSNT' A
#
# COMPACT_ATOMS: atom_id res chain seq x y z
N GLY A 1 6.78 -18.31 2.31
CA GLY A 1 5.57 -17.56 1.94
C GLY A 1 5.34 -17.72 0.46
N ASP A 2 4.18 -17.28 -0.02
CA ASP A 2 3.84 -17.38 -1.44
C ASP A 2 4.60 -16.32 -2.25
N VAL A 3 4.91 -16.64 -3.50
CA VAL A 3 5.51 -15.70 -4.46
C VAL A 3 4.37 -15.06 -5.25
N VAL A 4 4.32 -13.73 -5.25
CA VAL A 4 3.29 -12.94 -5.92
C VAL A 4 3.92 -11.95 -6.90
N LYS A 5 3.15 -11.51 -7.89
CA LYS A 5 3.53 -10.49 -8.86
C LYS A 5 2.55 -9.31 -8.81
N GLN A 6 2.97 -8.19 -9.40
CA GLN A 6 2.09 -7.02 -9.58
C GLN A 6 0.79 -7.43 -10.28
N GLY A 7 -0.35 -6.99 -9.73
CA GLY A 7 -1.69 -7.32 -10.22
C GLY A 7 -2.33 -8.56 -9.58
N ASP A 8 -1.56 -9.37 -8.83
CA ASP A 8 -2.16 -10.49 -8.10
C ASP A 8 -3.09 -9.97 -7.00
N THR A 9 -4.25 -10.61 -6.86
CA THR A 9 -5.21 -10.29 -5.78
C THR A 9 -4.71 -10.90 -4.48
N LEU A 10 -4.35 -10.05 -3.52
CA LEU A 10 -3.92 -10.49 -2.19
C LEU A 10 -5.07 -10.60 -1.18
N GLY A 11 -6.16 -9.89 -1.42
CA GLY A 11 -7.32 -9.87 -0.53
C GLY A 11 -8.32 -8.77 -0.91
N PHE A 12 -9.45 -8.76 -0.19
CA PHE A 12 -10.50 -7.76 -0.36
C PHE A 12 -10.55 -6.81 0.85
N CYS A 13 -11.06 -5.60 0.63
CA CYS A 13 -11.32 -4.65 1.71
C CYS A 13 -12.24 -5.27 2.77
N GLY A 14 -11.93 -5.02 4.04
CA GLY A 14 -12.66 -5.55 5.16
C GLY A 14 -12.58 -4.64 6.38
N ASN A 15 -13.06 -5.12 7.52
CA ASN A 15 -13.09 -4.37 8.78
C ASN A 15 -12.78 -5.25 10.00
N THR A 16 -11.99 -6.32 9.81
CA THR A 16 -11.57 -7.20 10.91
C THR A 16 -10.47 -6.56 11.74
N GLY A 17 -10.44 -6.80 13.06
CA GLY A 17 -9.43 -6.25 13.97
C GLY A 17 -9.90 -4.96 14.65
N ASN A 18 -8.94 -4.11 15.05
CA ASN A 18 -9.23 -2.86 15.75
C ASN A 18 -9.41 -1.71 14.76
N THR A 19 -10.61 -1.59 14.20
CA THR A 19 -10.96 -0.56 13.20
C THR A 19 -12.43 -0.17 13.33
N SER A 20 -12.75 1.09 13.02
CA SER A 20 -14.11 1.62 13.05
C SER A 20 -14.86 1.47 11.72
N GLN A 21 -14.15 1.37 10.59
CA GLN A 21 -14.72 1.42 9.24
C GLN A 21 -13.93 0.55 8.25
N PRO A 22 -14.56 -0.01 7.19
CA PRO A 22 -13.85 -0.78 6.18
C PRO A 22 -12.79 0.04 5.45
N HIS A 23 -11.54 -0.42 5.49
CA HIS A 23 -10.42 0.16 4.74
C HIS A 23 -9.26 -0.82 4.64
N ILE A 24 -8.28 -0.51 3.80
CA ILE A 24 -7.00 -1.21 3.75
C ILE A 24 -5.95 -0.36 4.47
N HIS A 25 -5.28 -0.97 5.45
CA HIS A 25 -4.07 -0.43 6.05
C HIS A 25 -2.85 -1.12 5.40
N PHE A 26 -1.91 -0.34 4.89
CA PHE A 26 -0.65 -0.86 4.34
C PHE A 26 0.51 -0.12 5.00
N ASN A 27 1.59 -0.85 5.32
CA ASN A 27 2.78 -0.31 5.95
C ASN A 27 4.02 -1.05 5.44
N LEU A 28 5.07 -0.31 5.12
CA LEU A 28 6.38 -0.86 4.79
C LEU A 28 7.35 -0.54 5.93
N GLN A 29 8.12 -1.52 6.37
CA GLN A 29 9.01 -1.39 7.53
C GLN A 29 10.30 -2.19 7.34
N ASP A 30 11.37 -1.77 8.01
CA ASP A 30 12.73 -2.32 7.88
C ASP A 30 13.04 -3.54 8.76
N GLY A 31 12.04 -4.04 9.51
CA GLY A 31 12.21 -5.18 10.41
C GLY A 31 10.89 -5.88 10.73
N PRO A 32 10.94 -7.10 11.33
CA PRO A 32 9.74 -7.90 11.56
C PRO A 32 8.93 -7.45 12.80
N LEU A 33 9.56 -6.72 13.72
CA LEU A 33 8.93 -6.31 14.98
C LEU A 33 8.32 -4.91 14.84
N MET A 34 6.99 -4.83 14.72
CA MET A 34 6.26 -3.58 14.47
C MET A 34 6.54 -2.45 15.48
N HIS A 35 6.84 -2.79 16.74
CA HIS A 35 7.14 -1.80 17.79
C HIS A 35 8.63 -1.39 17.86
N LYS A 36 9.48 -1.94 16.99
CA LYS A 36 10.92 -1.61 16.91
C LYS A 36 11.38 -1.17 15.52
N ALA A 37 10.68 -1.61 14.47
CA ALA A 37 11.02 -1.31 13.10
C ALA A 37 10.70 0.15 12.77
N ASN A 38 11.50 0.75 11.88
CA ASN A 38 11.20 2.04 11.32
C ASN A 38 10.24 1.89 10.15
N ALA A 39 9.32 2.84 10.02
CA ALA A 39 8.53 2.97 8.81
C ALA A 39 9.43 3.39 7.64
N LEU A 40 9.20 2.80 6.48
CA LEU A 40 9.90 3.11 5.24
C LEU A 40 8.97 3.88 4.28
N PRO A 41 9.51 4.75 3.42
CA PRO A 41 8.72 5.40 2.37
C PRO A 41 8.06 4.37 1.45
N ALA A 42 6.76 4.53 1.19
CA ALA A 42 5.98 3.62 0.35
C ALA A 42 5.92 4.12 -1.10
N GLN A 43 7.07 4.23 -1.75
CA GLN A 43 7.16 4.65 -3.14
C GLN A 43 6.82 3.52 -4.11
N PHE A 44 6.00 3.83 -5.11
CA PHE A 44 5.69 2.94 -6.22
C PHE A 44 6.60 3.23 -7.40
N ALA A 45 7.16 2.17 -8.00
CA ALA A 45 8.02 2.30 -9.17
C ALA A 45 7.29 2.98 -10.34
N THR A 46 6.04 2.58 -10.59
CA THR A 46 5.12 3.23 -11.54
C THR A 46 3.68 3.06 -11.04
N ILE A 47 2.89 4.13 -11.06
CA ILE A 47 1.51 4.14 -10.56
C ILE A 47 0.68 5.20 -11.30
N LEU A 48 -0.62 4.95 -11.48
CA LEU A 48 -1.56 5.98 -11.92
C LEU A 48 -2.02 6.79 -10.72
N VAL A 49 -1.91 8.11 -10.79
CA VAL A 49 -2.35 9.07 -9.78
C VAL A 49 -3.29 10.06 -10.43
N ASN A 50 -4.57 10.01 -10.08
CA ASN A 50 -5.62 10.82 -10.71
C ASN A 50 -5.62 10.72 -12.25
N GLY A 51 -5.32 9.53 -12.78
CA GLY A 51 -5.25 9.27 -14.23
C GLY A 51 -3.91 9.59 -14.89
N GLU A 52 -2.95 10.16 -14.18
CA GLU A 52 -1.60 10.42 -14.71
C GLU A 52 -0.59 9.38 -14.24
N VAL A 53 0.28 8.92 -15.13
CA VAL A 53 1.40 8.05 -14.77
C VAL A 53 2.43 8.84 -13.97
N LYS A 54 2.80 8.33 -12.79
CA LYS A 54 3.92 8.80 -11.97
C LYS A 54 4.94 7.67 -11.77
N THR A 55 6.21 8.03 -11.63
CA THR A 55 7.32 7.10 -11.38
C THR A 55 8.03 7.47 -10.08
N ALA A 56 8.53 6.46 -9.35
CA ALA A 56 9.17 6.64 -8.04
C ALA A 56 8.36 7.57 -7.10
N TYR A 57 7.05 7.32 -7.00
CA TYR A 57 6.10 8.26 -6.40
C TYR A 57 5.44 7.71 -5.14
N GLU A 58 5.31 8.57 -4.13
CA GLU A 58 4.58 8.30 -2.89
C GLU A 58 3.21 9.00 -2.94
N PRO A 59 2.08 8.24 -2.88
CA PRO A 59 0.75 8.83 -2.88
C PRO A 59 0.53 9.74 -1.68
N VAL A 60 -0.15 10.87 -1.92
CA VAL A 60 -0.56 11.80 -0.87
C VAL A 60 -2.07 11.80 -0.67
N ARG A 61 -2.52 12.24 0.51
CA ARG A 61 -3.94 12.27 0.90
C ARG A 61 -4.79 12.95 -0.18
N GLY A 62 -5.90 12.30 -0.54
CA GLY A 62 -6.90 12.83 -1.48
C GLY A 62 -6.68 12.40 -2.94
N GLN A 63 -5.58 11.72 -3.25
CA GLN A 63 -5.35 11.16 -4.57
C GLN A 63 -6.05 9.82 -4.75
N GLN A 64 -6.63 9.62 -5.92
CA GLN A 64 -7.03 8.29 -6.38
C GLN A 64 -5.83 7.63 -7.06
N VAL A 65 -5.50 6.41 -6.65
CA VAL A 65 -4.41 5.65 -7.24
C VAL A 65 -4.89 4.32 -7.78
N SER A 66 -4.27 3.85 -8.87
CA SER A 66 -4.52 2.53 -9.43
C SER A 66 -3.25 1.94 -10.04
N ASN A 67 -3.27 0.63 -10.24
CA ASN A 67 -2.22 -0.04 -11.00
C ASN A 67 -2.19 0.53 -12.43
N THR A 68 -0.99 0.68 -12.99
CA THR A 68 -0.79 0.95 -14.43
C THR A 68 -1.12 -0.25 -15.28
#